data_AF-A0A382R9W1-F1
#
_entry.id   AF-A0A382R9W1-F1
#
_cell.length_a   1.000
_cell.length_b   1.000
_cell.length_c   1.000
_cell.angle_alpha   90.00
_cell.angle_beta   90.00
_cell.angle_gamma   90.00
#
_symmetry.space_group_name_H-M   'P 1'
#
loop_
_entity.id
_entity.type
_entity.pdbx_description
1 polymer ?
#
loop_
_entity_poly.entity_id
_entity_poly.type
_entity_poly.pdbx_seq_one_letter_code
_entity_poly.pdbx_strand_id
1 'polypeptide(L)'
;MPVSYLSDLSLDSTLLRNGLRVLLVYPNTRDVAMANLGFQKVYSLLNQIEGVVCDRYALPLGWKPETESLEREAVRSIDLKMHPLEFDVIAFSISFEPDYLNAVLALKYFGIPLDRDKRDASFPMITAGGSAIFINPEPLAECMDVLFIGEGEGMAERFFGLLLENEDRDRFFERAGSIPGIYLPQYYRPRMEQDLQVGVSVLDRVPPRVVRHWVEQEESLCTHSILHDEESTFKNMALMEVTRGCIWACRFCTAGFIYRPP
;
A
#
# COMPACT_ATOMS: atom_id res chain seq x y z
N MET A 1 29.26 16.32 -7.74
CA MET A 1 29.39 14.92 -7.31
C MET A 1 28.43 14.11 -8.18
N PRO A 2 28.90 13.13 -8.96
CA PRO A 2 28.01 12.31 -9.76
C PRO A 2 27.14 11.48 -8.81
N VAL A 3 25.83 11.71 -8.85
CA VAL A 3 24.84 10.88 -8.17
C VAL A 3 24.88 9.53 -8.88
N SER A 4 25.34 8.49 -8.20
CA SER A 4 25.31 7.14 -8.75
C SER A 4 23.85 6.72 -8.87
N TYR A 5 23.37 6.59 -10.10
CA TYR A 5 22.14 5.86 -10.35
C TYR A 5 22.34 4.44 -9.85
N LEU A 6 21.44 3.96 -8.98
CA LEU A 6 21.33 2.55 -8.61
C LEU A 6 20.87 1.77 -9.86
N SER A 7 21.72 1.65 -10.86
CA SER A 7 21.41 0.97 -12.13
C SER A 7 21.85 -0.50 -12.14
N ASP A 8 22.47 -1.01 -11.07
CA ASP A 8 22.92 -2.40 -11.00
C ASP A 8 22.61 -3.01 -9.62
N LEU A 9 21.33 -3.10 -9.28
CA LEU A 9 20.89 -4.20 -8.41
C LEU A 9 20.85 -5.43 -9.32
N SER A 10 21.94 -6.20 -9.33
CA SER A 10 21.90 -7.57 -9.79
C SER A 10 20.93 -8.32 -8.86
N LEU A 11 19.64 -8.30 -9.22
CA LEU A 11 18.60 -9.02 -8.50
C LEU A 11 19.03 -10.48 -8.43
N ASP A 12 19.25 -10.97 -7.21
CA ASP A 12 19.62 -12.37 -7.01
C ASP A 12 18.50 -13.23 -7.58
N SER A 13 18.82 -13.98 -8.64
CA SER A 13 17.89 -14.90 -9.31
C SER A 13 17.27 -15.92 -8.34
N THR A 14 17.93 -16.17 -7.21
CA THR A 14 17.44 -17.02 -6.11
C THR A 14 16.33 -16.33 -5.31
N LEU A 15 16.51 -15.05 -4.98
CA LEU A 15 15.47 -14.24 -4.30
C LEU A 15 14.25 -14.03 -5.20
N LEU A 16 14.44 -13.84 -6.50
CA LEU A 16 13.30 -13.77 -7.44
C LEU A 16 12.49 -15.08 -7.50
N ARG A 17 13.15 -16.23 -7.28
CA ARG A 17 12.49 -17.54 -7.31
C ARG A 17 11.85 -17.95 -5.99
N ASN A 18 12.47 -17.60 -4.85
CA ASN A 18 12.08 -18.10 -3.54
C ASN A 18 11.61 -17.02 -2.54
N GLY A 19 11.74 -15.74 -2.89
CA GLY A 19 11.27 -14.63 -2.07
C GLY A 19 9.80 -14.28 -2.35
N LEU A 20 9.18 -13.63 -1.37
CA LEU A 20 7.84 -13.08 -1.49
C LEU A 20 7.86 -11.87 -2.42
N ARG A 21 7.10 -11.93 -3.51
CA ARG A 21 7.03 -10.87 -4.53
C ARG A 21 5.90 -9.91 -4.20
N VAL A 22 6.25 -8.65 -4.02
CA VAL A 22 5.30 -7.57 -3.74
C VAL A 22 5.28 -6.59 -4.89
N LEU A 23 4.09 -6.25 -5.38
CA LEU A 23 3.90 -5.14 -6.32
C LEU A 23 3.35 -3.94 -5.56
N LEU A 24 4.17 -2.91 -5.37
CA LEU A 24 3.74 -1.65 -4.79
C LEU A 24 3.11 -0.76 -5.87
N VAL A 25 1.81 -0.50 -5.74
CA VAL A 25 1.02 0.27 -6.71
C VAL A 25 0.76 1.68 -6.19
N TYR A 26 1.20 2.69 -6.94
CA TYR A 26 0.63 4.03 -6.81
C TYR A 26 -0.48 4.16 -7.85
N PRO A 27 -1.77 4.23 -7.48
CA PRO A 27 -2.87 4.21 -8.44
C PRO A 27 -3.08 5.61 -9.05
N ASN A 28 -2.03 6.16 -9.63
CA ASN A 28 -2.05 7.41 -10.38
C ASN A 28 -0.94 7.37 -11.43
N THR A 29 -0.78 8.44 -12.21
CA THR A 29 0.23 8.51 -13.26
C THR A 29 1.66 8.42 -12.70
N ARG A 30 2.57 7.87 -13.51
CA ARG A 30 3.99 7.66 -13.14
C ARG A 30 4.69 8.90 -12.62
N ASP A 31 4.44 10.05 -13.23
CA ASP A 31 5.04 11.33 -12.81
C ASP A 31 4.64 11.72 -11.38
N VAL A 32 3.37 11.48 -11.01
CA VAL A 32 2.85 11.72 -9.67
C VAL A 32 3.39 10.68 -8.68
N ALA A 33 3.45 9.41 -9.08
CA ALA A 33 3.99 8.33 -8.25
C ALA A 33 5.46 8.59 -7.86
N MET A 34 6.28 8.99 -8.84
CA MET A 34 7.69 9.32 -8.61
C MET A 34 7.86 10.61 -7.81
N ALA A 35 6.87 11.48 -7.78
CA ALA A 35 6.85 12.68 -6.94
C ALA A 35 6.30 12.44 -5.52
N ASN A 36 5.88 11.21 -5.18
CA ASN A 36 5.31 10.89 -3.87
C ASN A 36 6.35 10.26 -2.94
N LEU A 37 6.76 11.01 -1.92
CA LEU A 37 7.81 10.58 -0.99
C LEU A 37 7.39 9.38 -0.11
N GLY A 38 6.11 9.29 0.27
CA GLY A 38 5.58 8.15 1.02
C GLY A 38 5.64 6.85 0.21
N PHE A 39 5.29 6.91 -1.07
CA PHE A 39 5.42 5.79 -2.01
C PHE A 39 6.89 5.34 -2.14
N GLN A 40 7.81 6.28 -2.33
CA GLN A 40 9.24 5.97 -2.38
C GLN A 40 9.75 5.33 -1.08
N LYS A 41 9.31 5.83 0.08
CA LYS A 41 9.68 5.28 1.39
C LYS A 41 9.20 3.85 1.56
N VAL A 42 7.94 3.56 1.22
CA VAL A 42 7.39 2.20 1.31
C VAL A 42 8.11 1.26 0.35
N TYR A 43 8.41 1.70 -0.87
CA TYR A 43 9.21 0.91 -1.82
C TYR A 43 10.59 0.53 -1.25
N SER A 44 11.27 1.50 -0.60
CA SER A 44 12.53 1.26 0.08
C SER A 44 12.37 0.28 1.25
N LEU A 45 11.36 0.51 2.10
CA LEU A 45 11.07 -0.29 3.28
C LEU A 45 10.83 -1.75 2.92
N LEU A 46 10.00 -2.02 1.92
CA LEU A 46 9.68 -3.39 1.50
C LEU A 46 10.92 -4.12 0.98
N ASN A 47 11.77 -3.44 0.20
CA ASN A 47 13.01 -4.03 -0.31
C ASN A 47 14.13 -4.16 0.75
N GLN A 48 13.93 -3.66 1.97
CA GLN A 48 14.83 -3.88 3.11
C GLN A 48 14.44 -5.11 3.95
N ILE A 49 13.23 -5.65 3.77
CA ILE A 49 12.77 -6.84 4.49
C ILE A 49 13.41 -8.08 3.85
N GLU A 50 14.15 -8.85 4.64
CA GLU A 50 14.79 -10.08 4.16
C GLU A 50 13.74 -11.05 3.61
N GLY A 51 13.99 -11.58 2.40
CA GLY A 51 13.07 -12.48 1.72
C GLY A 51 11.93 -11.81 0.94
N VAL A 52 11.83 -10.47 0.94
CA VAL A 52 10.88 -9.71 0.12
C VAL A 52 11.57 -9.14 -1.11
N VAL A 53 10.93 -9.26 -2.28
CA VAL A 53 11.31 -8.54 -3.50
C VAL A 53 10.14 -7.65 -3.90
N CYS A 54 10.32 -6.34 -3.79
CA CYS A 54 9.29 -5.38 -4.15
C CYS A 54 9.60 -4.71 -5.48
N ASP A 55 8.69 -4.87 -6.44
CA ASP A 55 8.62 -4.06 -7.66
C ASP A 55 7.52 -3.00 -7.49
N ARG A 56 7.38 -2.12 -8.47
CA ARG A 56 6.48 -0.97 -8.44
C ARG A 56 5.67 -0.86 -9.72
N TYR A 57 4.49 -0.28 -9.60
CA TYR A 57 3.61 0.05 -10.71
C TYR A 57 2.93 1.39 -10.48
N ALA A 58 2.76 2.13 -11.57
CA ALA A 58 1.94 3.32 -11.65
C ALA A 58 1.29 3.40 -13.04
N LEU A 59 0.14 4.05 -13.12
CA LEU A 59 -0.61 4.20 -14.36
C LEU A 59 0.23 4.96 -15.40
N PRO A 60 0.09 4.65 -16.71
CA PRO A 60 0.91 5.29 -17.74
C PRO A 60 0.80 6.81 -17.74
N LEU A 61 1.85 7.49 -18.22
CA LEU A 61 1.78 8.94 -18.44
C LEU A 61 0.59 9.31 -19.32
N GLY A 62 -0.11 10.37 -18.93
CA GLY A 62 -1.31 10.85 -19.64
C GLY A 62 -2.56 9.99 -19.45
N TRP A 63 -2.51 8.95 -18.60
CA TRP A 63 -3.70 8.21 -18.20
C TRP A 63 -4.75 9.14 -17.58
N LYS A 64 -6.02 8.81 -17.81
CA LYS A 64 -7.18 9.50 -17.24
C LYS A 64 -8.20 8.48 -16.74
N PRO A 65 -9.04 8.83 -15.76
CA PRO A 65 -10.07 7.92 -15.22
C PRO A 65 -11.02 7.34 -16.26
N GLU A 66 -11.23 8.03 -17.39
CA GLU A 66 -12.09 7.58 -18.49
C GLU A 66 -11.44 6.53 -19.40
N THR A 67 -10.15 6.22 -19.21
CA THR A 67 -9.45 5.20 -20.01
C THR A 67 -10.06 3.82 -19.78
N GLU A 68 -10.68 3.24 -20.80
CA GLU A 68 -11.43 1.97 -20.64
C GLU A 68 -10.54 0.74 -20.48
N SER A 69 -9.36 0.74 -21.12
CA SER A 69 -8.42 -0.38 -21.11
C SER A 69 -6.97 0.09 -21.30
N LEU A 70 -6.04 -0.76 -20.93
CA LEU A 70 -4.60 -0.56 -21.11
C LEU A 70 -4.03 -1.64 -22.03
N GLU A 71 -3.01 -1.26 -22.80
CA GLU A 71 -2.19 -2.23 -23.54
C GLU A 71 -1.54 -3.22 -22.56
N ARG A 72 -1.36 -4.48 -23.00
CA ARG A 72 -0.80 -5.55 -22.16
C ARG A 72 0.54 -5.17 -21.52
N GLU A 73 1.39 -4.48 -22.28
CA GLU A 73 2.71 -4.06 -21.84
C GLU A 73 2.65 -2.90 -20.82
N ALA A 74 1.59 -2.08 -20.88
CA ALA A 74 1.38 -0.96 -19.98
C ALA A 74 0.92 -1.39 -18.58
N VAL A 75 0.42 -2.63 -18.44
CA VAL A 75 -0.01 -3.24 -17.17
C VAL A 75 1.15 -3.87 -16.39
N ARG A 76 2.28 -4.15 -17.06
CA ARG A 76 3.43 -4.79 -16.43
C ARG A 76 4.08 -3.87 -15.39
N SER A 77 4.64 -4.48 -14.35
CA SER A 77 5.45 -3.82 -13.36
C SER A 77 6.66 -3.11 -13.99
N ILE A 78 7.19 -2.09 -13.34
CA ILE A 78 8.16 -1.17 -13.93
C ILE A 78 9.51 -1.85 -14.10
N ASP A 79 10.04 -2.49 -13.07
CA ASP A 79 11.42 -2.96 -13.07
C ASP A 79 11.54 -4.43 -13.54
N LEU A 80 10.68 -5.33 -13.05
CA LEU A 80 10.69 -6.77 -13.39
C LEU A 80 9.91 -7.09 -14.67
N LYS A 81 9.11 -6.16 -15.19
CA LYS A 81 8.23 -6.37 -16.36
C LYS A 81 7.27 -7.56 -16.19
N MET A 82 6.86 -7.85 -14.95
CA MET A 82 5.95 -8.95 -14.63
C MET A 82 4.50 -8.49 -14.67
N HIS A 83 3.60 -9.40 -15.01
CA HIS A 83 2.17 -9.14 -14.88
C HIS A 83 1.77 -9.12 -13.39
N PRO A 84 0.84 -8.26 -12.96
CA PRO A 84 0.43 -8.17 -11.55
C PRO A 84 -0.06 -9.48 -10.90
N LEU A 85 -0.63 -10.40 -11.70
CA LEU A 85 -1.01 -11.75 -11.24
C LEU A 85 0.18 -12.67 -10.92
N GLU A 86 1.41 -12.29 -11.27
CA GLU A 86 2.63 -13.08 -11.01
C GLU A 86 3.29 -12.73 -9.66
N PHE A 87 2.70 -11.78 -8.92
CA PHE A 87 3.11 -11.37 -7.58
C PHE A 87 2.27 -12.10 -6.52
N ASP A 88 2.82 -12.23 -5.31
CA ASP A 88 2.13 -12.83 -4.17
C ASP A 88 1.25 -11.80 -3.45
N VAL A 89 1.68 -10.53 -3.46
CA VAL A 89 0.99 -9.40 -2.83
C VAL A 89 0.96 -8.21 -3.77
N ILE A 90 -0.19 -7.54 -3.87
CA ILE A 90 -0.30 -6.20 -4.46
C ILE A 90 -0.60 -5.22 -3.33
N ALA A 91 0.30 -4.29 -3.07
CA ALA A 91 0.16 -3.28 -2.03
C ALA A 91 -0.13 -1.90 -2.65
N PHE A 92 -1.29 -1.33 -2.38
CA PHE A 92 -1.66 -0.01 -2.87
C PHE A 92 -1.22 1.10 -1.89
N SER A 93 -0.55 2.12 -2.40
CA SER A 93 -0.20 3.34 -1.68
C SER A 93 -1.19 4.46 -2.02
N ILE A 94 -2.30 4.55 -1.28
CA ILE A 94 -3.40 5.50 -1.51
C ILE A 94 -3.12 6.80 -0.75
N SER A 95 -2.65 7.83 -1.46
CA SER A 95 -2.30 9.12 -0.84
C SER A 95 -3.48 10.07 -0.75
N PHE A 96 -4.34 10.08 -1.77
CA PHE A 96 -5.45 11.03 -1.87
C PHE A 96 -6.78 10.32 -2.15
N GLU A 97 -7.90 10.98 -1.87
CA GLU A 97 -9.24 10.41 -2.01
C GLU A 97 -9.59 9.96 -3.45
N PRO A 98 -9.20 10.67 -4.53
CA PRO A 98 -9.43 10.17 -5.90
C PRO A 98 -8.75 8.81 -6.16
N ASP A 99 -7.66 8.51 -5.45
CA ASP A 99 -6.90 7.28 -5.63
C ASP A 99 -7.68 6.03 -5.19
N TYR A 100 -8.75 6.16 -4.38
CA TYR A 100 -9.66 5.04 -4.10
C TYR A 100 -10.25 4.47 -5.39
N LEU A 101 -10.77 5.34 -6.25
CA LEU A 101 -11.39 4.93 -7.51
C LEU A 101 -10.34 4.41 -8.48
N ASN A 102 -9.17 5.04 -8.50
CA ASN A 102 -8.08 4.61 -9.37
C ASN A 102 -7.54 3.23 -8.97
N ALA A 103 -7.54 2.88 -7.68
CA ALA A 103 -7.15 1.54 -7.23
C ALA A 103 -8.12 0.46 -7.75
N VAL A 104 -9.42 0.76 -7.74
CA VAL A 104 -10.45 -0.12 -8.32
C VAL A 104 -10.25 -0.27 -9.85
N LEU A 105 -9.95 0.84 -10.54
CA LEU A 105 -9.62 0.80 -11.98
C LEU A 105 -8.35 -0.02 -12.26
N ALA A 106 -7.32 0.12 -11.44
CA ALA A 106 -6.09 -0.67 -11.55
C ALA A 106 -6.36 -2.17 -11.42
N LEU A 107 -7.13 -2.60 -10.41
CA LEU A 107 -7.54 -4.00 -10.26
C LEU A 107 -8.27 -4.52 -11.51
N LYS A 108 -9.15 -3.71 -12.11
CA LYS A 108 -9.83 -4.05 -13.36
C LYS A 108 -8.85 -4.23 -14.52
N TYR A 109 -7.86 -3.34 -14.67
CA TYR A 109 -6.83 -3.49 -15.70
C TYR A 109 -5.97 -4.74 -15.48
N PHE A 110 -5.76 -5.13 -14.24
CA PHE A 110 -4.98 -6.33 -13.87
C PHE A 110 -5.75 -7.63 -14.08
N GLY A 111 -7.05 -7.55 -14.39
CA GLY A 111 -7.93 -8.72 -14.48
C GLY A 111 -8.20 -9.38 -13.12
N ILE A 112 -8.12 -8.61 -12.03
CA ILE A 112 -8.37 -9.10 -10.67
C ILE A 112 -9.81 -8.76 -10.26
N PRO A 113 -10.61 -9.74 -9.79
CA PRO A 113 -11.96 -9.48 -9.27
C PRO A 113 -11.95 -8.43 -8.17
N LEU A 114 -12.87 -7.46 -8.26
CA LEU A 114 -12.99 -6.37 -7.29
C LEU A 114 -13.41 -6.89 -5.92
N ASP A 115 -14.50 -7.64 -5.87
CA ASP A 115 -15.02 -8.17 -4.61
C ASP A 115 -14.03 -9.20 -4.05
N ARG A 116 -13.59 -8.99 -2.81
CA ARG A 116 -12.62 -9.88 -2.13
C ARG A 116 -13.09 -11.32 -2.08
N ASP A 117 -14.39 -11.54 -1.86
CA ASP A 117 -14.98 -12.88 -1.75
C ASP A 117 -14.98 -13.68 -3.06
N LYS A 118 -14.72 -13.03 -4.20
CA LYS A 118 -14.55 -13.66 -5.52
C LYS A 118 -13.11 -14.06 -5.82
N ARG A 119 -12.17 -13.81 -4.91
CA ARG A 119 -10.75 -14.18 -5.06
C ARG A 119 -10.41 -15.41 -4.24
N ASP A 120 -9.85 -16.43 -4.90
CA ASP A 120 -9.26 -17.61 -4.25
C ASP A 120 -7.74 -17.46 -4.07
N ALA A 121 -7.06 -18.55 -3.73
CA ALA A 121 -5.61 -18.56 -3.50
C ALA A 121 -4.76 -18.37 -4.78
N SER A 122 -5.38 -18.34 -5.97
CA SER A 122 -4.68 -18.09 -7.24
C SER A 122 -4.45 -16.60 -7.52
N PHE A 123 -5.09 -15.72 -6.75
CA PHE A 123 -4.92 -14.28 -6.84
C PHE A 123 -3.95 -13.75 -5.78
N PRO A 124 -3.21 -12.67 -6.07
CA PRO A 124 -2.40 -11.99 -5.06
C PRO A 124 -3.26 -11.50 -3.91
N MET A 125 -2.69 -11.48 -2.71
CA MET A 125 -3.29 -10.78 -1.58
C MET A 125 -3.29 -9.28 -1.88
N ILE A 126 -4.45 -8.64 -1.77
CA ILE A 126 -4.55 -7.20 -2.06
C ILE A 126 -4.51 -6.42 -0.75
N THR A 127 -3.50 -5.58 -0.59
CA THR A 127 -3.34 -4.73 0.58
C THR A 127 -3.36 -3.25 0.21
N ALA A 128 -3.68 -2.38 1.15
CA ALA A 128 -3.59 -0.94 0.92
C ALA A 128 -3.20 -0.17 2.20
N GLY A 129 -2.46 0.91 2.01
CA GLY A 129 -2.10 1.87 3.05
C GLY A 129 -2.01 3.28 2.47
N GLY A 130 -1.48 4.22 3.27
CA GLY A 130 -1.34 5.62 2.89
C GLY A 130 -2.36 6.53 3.58
N SER A 131 -2.18 7.84 3.40
CA SER A 131 -2.96 8.85 4.13
C SER A 131 -4.46 8.76 3.88
N ALA A 132 -4.90 8.35 2.70
CA ALA A 132 -6.34 8.20 2.45
C ALA A 132 -6.90 7.01 3.25
N ILE A 133 -6.25 5.84 3.22
CA ILE A 133 -6.65 4.68 4.05
C ILE A 133 -6.70 5.06 5.53
N PHE A 134 -5.75 5.88 5.97
CA PHE A 134 -5.70 6.40 7.32
C PHE A 134 -6.90 7.33 7.65
N ILE A 135 -7.39 8.12 6.68
CA ILE A 135 -8.61 8.94 6.83
C ILE A 135 -9.84 8.06 6.96
N ASN A 136 -10.05 7.16 6.01
CA ASN A 136 -11.19 6.26 5.99
C ASN A 136 -10.88 5.01 5.14
N PRO A 137 -10.75 3.82 5.75
CA PRO A 137 -10.46 2.59 5.02
C PRO A 137 -11.70 1.98 4.34
N GLU A 138 -12.91 2.32 4.80
CA GLU A 138 -14.17 1.68 4.36
C GLU A 138 -14.49 1.75 2.86
N PRO A 139 -14.16 2.82 2.11
CA PRO A 139 -14.43 2.86 0.67
C PRO A 139 -13.78 1.73 -0.13
N LEU A 140 -12.73 1.11 0.41
CA LEU A 140 -12.02 -0.01 -0.22
C LEU A 140 -12.16 -1.33 0.58
N ALA A 141 -12.93 -1.36 1.66
CA ALA A 141 -13.03 -2.52 2.56
C ALA A 141 -13.52 -3.79 1.85
N GLU A 142 -14.42 -3.68 0.87
CA GLU A 142 -14.89 -4.84 0.08
C GLU A 142 -13.89 -5.30 -0.99
N CYS A 143 -12.93 -4.43 -1.36
CA CYS A 143 -11.93 -4.71 -2.38
C CYS A 143 -10.61 -5.23 -1.82
N MET A 144 -10.28 -4.92 -0.56
CA MET A 144 -8.96 -5.22 0.03
C MET A 144 -9.02 -6.40 1.01
N ASP A 145 -7.96 -7.21 1.02
CA ASP A 145 -7.74 -8.28 2.00
C ASP A 145 -7.19 -7.72 3.32
N VAL A 146 -6.28 -6.73 3.24
CA VAL A 146 -5.63 -6.11 4.40
C VAL A 146 -5.48 -4.61 4.21
N LEU A 147 -5.81 -3.83 5.24
CA LEU A 147 -5.65 -2.38 5.24
C LEU A 147 -4.70 -1.96 6.37
N PHE A 148 -3.72 -1.12 6.04
CA PHE A 148 -2.72 -0.59 6.96
C PHE A 148 -3.17 0.79 7.45
N ILE A 149 -3.60 0.87 8.70
CA ILE A 149 -4.06 2.09 9.36
C ILE A 149 -2.94 2.67 10.23
N GLY A 150 -2.34 3.76 9.75
CA GLY A 150 -1.25 4.46 10.41
C GLY A 150 0.02 4.46 9.57
N GLU A 151 1.15 4.51 10.25
CA GLU A 151 2.47 4.54 9.62
C GLU A 151 2.94 3.14 9.24
N GLY A 152 3.57 2.98 8.08
CA GLY A 152 3.97 1.66 7.60
C GLY A 152 5.20 1.10 8.31
N GLU A 153 6.05 1.99 8.83
CA GLU A 153 7.29 1.65 9.51
C GLU A 153 7.05 0.80 10.77
N GLY A 154 7.82 -0.28 10.91
CA GLY A 154 7.65 -1.30 11.95
C GLY A 154 6.43 -2.23 11.76
N MET A 155 5.31 -1.74 11.22
CA MET A 155 4.14 -2.55 10.90
C MET A 155 4.39 -3.46 9.68
N ALA A 156 5.01 -2.93 8.62
CA ALA A 156 5.29 -3.68 7.40
C ALA A 156 6.24 -4.86 7.65
N GLU A 157 7.36 -4.63 8.32
CA GLU A 157 8.33 -5.69 8.64
C GLU A 157 7.69 -6.86 9.40
N ARG A 158 6.89 -6.56 10.43
CA ARG A 158 6.14 -7.58 11.17
C ARG A 158 5.16 -8.32 10.26
N PHE A 159 4.36 -7.60 9.48
CA PHE A 159 3.33 -8.21 8.63
C PHE A 159 3.94 -9.10 7.53
N PHE A 160 4.92 -8.60 6.79
CA PHE A 160 5.57 -9.37 5.72
C PHE A 160 6.44 -10.50 6.29
N GLY A 161 7.06 -10.31 7.46
CA GLY A 161 7.73 -11.37 8.20
C GLY A 161 6.79 -12.53 8.55
N LEU A 162 5.59 -12.25 9.05
CA LEU A 162 4.57 -13.26 9.29
C LEU A 162 4.17 -14.01 8.00
N LEU A 163 4.09 -13.29 6.88
CA LEU A 163 3.69 -13.89 5.60
C LEU A 163 4.79 -14.82 5.05
N LEU A 164 6.06 -14.52 5.31
CA LEU A 164 7.21 -15.37 4.96
C LEU A 164 7.27 -16.67 5.77
N GLU A 165 6.66 -16.73 6.96
CA GLU A 165 6.58 -17.97 7.76
C GLU A 165 5.70 -19.06 7.08
N ASN A 166 4.98 -18.70 6.01
CA ASN A 166 4.18 -19.62 5.17
C ASN A 166 3.18 -20.46 5.97
N GLU A 167 2.48 -19.78 6.88
CA GLU A 167 1.45 -20.38 7.72
C GLU A 167 0.13 -20.58 6.97
N ASP A 168 -0.75 -21.42 7.54
CA ASP A 168 -2.14 -21.49 7.09
C ASP A 168 -2.81 -20.10 7.14
N ARG A 169 -3.65 -19.81 6.15
CA ARG A 169 -4.24 -18.48 5.92
C ARG A 169 -5.03 -17.96 7.13
N ASP A 170 -5.75 -18.83 7.83
CA ASP A 170 -6.54 -18.41 9.00
C ASP A 170 -5.63 -18.03 10.18
N ARG A 171 -4.56 -18.80 10.38
CA ARG A 171 -3.56 -18.53 11.42
C ARG A 171 -2.78 -17.25 11.11
N PHE A 172 -2.44 -17.03 9.83
CA PHE A 172 -1.82 -15.80 9.38
C PHE A 172 -2.70 -14.59 9.71
N PHE A 173 -3.99 -14.61 9.34
CA PHE A 173 -4.88 -13.48 9.61
C PHE A 173 -5.08 -13.22 11.10
N GLU A 174 -5.17 -14.26 11.93
CA GLU A 174 -5.24 -14.12 13.38
C GLU A 174 -4.00 -13.39 13.95
N ARG A 175 -2.81 -13.78 13.52
CA ARG A 175 -1.56 -13.12 13.96
C ARG A 175 -1.43 -11.72 13.38
N ALA A 176 -1.73 -11.54 12.09
CA ALA A 176 -1.68 -10.23 11.43
C ALA A 176 -2.66 -9.24 12.07
N GLY A 177 -3.88 -9.67 12.38
CA GLY A 177 -4.89 -8.85 13.06
C GLY A 177 -4.53 -8.46 14.49
N SER A 178 -3.55 -9.12 15.10
CA SER A 178 -3.00 -8.73 16.41
C SER A 178 -1.98 -7.58 16.32
N ILE A 179 -1.47 -7.27 15.11
CA ILE A 179 -0.59 -6.13 14.87
C ILE A 179 -1.43 -4.84 14.90
N PRO A 180 -1.12 -3.87 15.79
CA PRO A 180 -1.77 -2.56 15.75
C PRO A 180 -1.69 -1.95 14.34
N GLY A 181 -2.76 -1.33 13.89
CA GLY A 181 -2.88 -0.73 12.56
C GLY A 181 -3.38 -1.68 11.48
N ILE A 182 -3.31 -3.00 11.67
CA ILE A 182 -3.83 -3.95 10.67
C ILE A 182 -5.35 -4.07 10.81
N TYR A 183 -6.04 -3.66 9.74
CA TYR A 183 -7.47 -3.82 9.57
C TYR A 183 -7.76 -4.93 8.55
N LEU A 184 -8.53 -5.94 8.98
CA LEU A 184 -8.94 -7.09 8.17
C LEU A 184 -10.46 -7.04 7.95
N PRO A 185 -10.95 -6.45 6.84
CA PRO A 185 -12.37 -6.10 6.73
C PRO A 185 -13.31 -7.30 6.84
N GLN A 186 -12.90 -8.51 6.42
CA GLN A 186 -13.76 -9.69 6.51
C GLN A 186 -14.18 -10.06 7.95
N TYR A 187 -13.49 -9.53 8.98
CA TYR A 187 -13.81 -9.78 10.38
C TYR A 187 -14.71 -8.70 11.01
N TYR A 188 -15.09 -7.65 10.28
CA TYR A 188 -15.93 -6.57 10.76
C TYR A 188 -17.17 -6.44 9.88
N ARG A 189 -18.34 -6.73 10.42
CA ARG A 189 -19.61 -6.70 9.67
C ARG A 189 -20.48 -5.53 10.15
N PRO A 190 -20.91 -4.62 9.26
CA PRO A 190 -21.85 -3.57 9.65
C PRO A 190 -23.17 -4.20 10.09
N ARG A 191 -23.73 -3.72 11.22
CA ARG A 191 -25.07 -4.06 11.67
C ARG A 191 -26.03 -2.98 11.16
N MET A 192 -27.00 -3.41 10.36
CA MET A 192 -27.96 -2.53 9.70
C MET A 192 -29.36 -2.72 10.31
N GLU A 193 -30.03 -1.61 10.65
CA GLU A 193 -31.45 -1.57 11.01
C GLU A 193 -32.12 -0.44 10.21
N GLN A 194 -33.19 -0.74 9.47
CA GLN A 194 -33.90 0.25 8.65
C GLN A 194 -32.96 1.08 7.74
N ASP A 195 -32.03 0.40 7.07
CA ASP A 195 -31.00 1.00 6.19
C ASP A 195 -30.00 1.95 6.87
N LEU A 196 -29.97 1.98 8.21
CA LEU A 196 -28.99 2.72 9.00
C LEU A 196 -28.00 1.76 9.65
N GLN A 197 -26.72 2.12 9.60
CA GLN A 197 -25.70 1.40 10.36
C GLN A 197 -25.83 1.76 11.85
N VAL A 198 -26.24 0.78 12.65
CA VAL A 198 -26.42 0.92 14.11
C VAL A 198 -25.25 0.35 14.91
N GLY A 199 -24.30 -0.30 14.24
CA GLY A 199 -23.08 -0.78 14.87
C GLY A 199 -22.23 -1.64 13.95
N VAL A 200 -21.27 -2.33 14.56
CA VAL A 200 -20.40 -3.31 13.89
C VAL A 200 -20.37 -4.58 14.75
N SER A 201 -20.49 -5.73 14.10
CA SER A 201 -20.23 -7.05 14.68
C SER A 201 -18.80 -7.45 14.34
N VAL A 202 -18.04 -7.85 15.35
CA VAL A 202 -16.64 -8.28 15.18
C VAL A 202 -16.59 -9.79 15.37
N LEU A 203 -15.96 -10.50 14.44
CA LEU A 203 -15.73 -11.93 14.56
C LEU A 203 -14.64 -12.21 15.60
N ASP A 204 -14.70 -13.37 16.25
CA ASP A 204 -13.62 -13.82 17.13
C ASP A 204 -12.28 -13.82 16.37
N ARG A 205 -11.17 -13.56 17.07
CA ARG A 205 -9.76 -13.53 16.60
C ARG A 205 -9.18 -12.18 16.19
N VAL A 206 -9.96 -11.10 16.13
CA VAL A 206 -9.45 -9.74 15.88
C VAL A 206 -9.87 -8.77 16.99
N PRO A 207 -9.13 -7.68 17.23
CA PRO A 207 -9.50 -6.69 18.24
C PRO A 207 -10.85 -6.03 17.89
N PRO A 208 -11.68 -5.67 18.90
CA PRO A 208 -12.98 -5.03 18.66
C PRO A 208 -12.86 -3.65 17.97
N ARG A 209 -11.69 -3.03 18.05
CA ARG A 209 -11.36 -1.78 17.38
C ARG A 209 -9.91 -1.84 16.90
N VAL A 210 -9.70 -1.55 15.62
CA VAL A 210 -8.35 -1.36 15.08
C VAL A 210 -7.80 -0.06 15.64
N VAL A 211 -6.72 -0.17 16.41
CA VAL A 211 -5.97 0.98 16.90
C VAL A 211 -4.92 1.30 15.86
N ARG A 212 -4.82 2.56 15.48
CA ARG A 212 -3.78 3.02 14.57
C ARG A 212 -2.38 2.71 15.08
N HIS A 213 -1.49 2.33 14.17
CA HIS A 213 -0.05 2.23 14.43
C HIS A 213 0.66 3.58 14.29
N TRP A 214 1.54 3.85 15.24
CA TRP A 214 2.47 4.97 15.25
C TRP A 214 3.88 4.42 15.32
N VAL A 215 4.77 4.92 14.48
CA VAL A 215 6.18 4.59 14.58
C VAL A 215 6.83 5.40 15.70
N GLU A 216 7.74 4.77 16.43
CA GLU A 216 8.54 5.46 17.43
C GLU A 216 9.53 6.40 16.74
N GLN A 217 9.77 7.58 17.32
CA GLN A 217 10.65 8.56 16.70
C GLN A 217 12.11 8.10 16.76
N GLU A 218 12.69 7.78 15.61
CA GLU A 218 14.09 7.36 15.47
C GLU A 218 14.74 7.92 14.19
N GLU A 219 16.08 7.88 14.11
CA GLU A 219 16.84 8.45 13.00
C GLU A 219 16.52 7.80 11.64
N SER A 220 16.09 6.53 11.65
CA SER A 220 15.71 5.74 10.46
C SER A 220 14.50 6.31 9.70
N LEU A 221 13.73 7.21 10.34
CA LEU A 221 12.55 7.86 9.78
C LEU A 221 12.85 9.00 8.82
N CYS A 222 14.12 9.43 8.73
CA CYS A 222 14.54 10.46 7.79
C CYS A 222 14.16 10.06 6.35
N THR A 223 13.09 10.65 5.85
CA THR A 223 12.52 10.27 4.56
C THR A 223 12.94 11.29 3.52
N HIS A 224 13.62 10.80 2.48
CA HIS A 224 14.11 11.62 1.37
C HIS A 224 13.99 10.83 0.06
N SER A 225 14.08 11.54 -1.07
CA SER A 225 14.02 10.89 -2.38
C SER A 225 15.09 9.80 -2.50
N ILE A 226 14.66 8.59 -2.85
CA ILE A 226 15.52 7.45 -3.17
C ILE A 226 15.38 7.04 -4.64
N LEU A 227 14.29 7.46 -5.28
CA LEU A 227 14.00 7.22 -6.69
C LEU A 227 14.04 8.54 -7.44
N HIS A 228 14.86 8.59 -8.49
CA HIS A 228 14.96 9.70 -9.41
C HIS A 228 14.63 9.19 -10.81
N ASP A 229 13.63 9.81 -11.43
CA ASP A 229 13.15 9.46 -12.77
C ASP A 229 12.91 10.75 -13.56
N GLU A 230 13.27 10.74 -14.85
CA GLU A 230 13.07 11.85 -15.78
C GLU A 230 11.58 12.16 -16.00
N GLU A 231 10.71 11.17 -15.78
CA GLU A 231 9.25 11.32 -15.87
C GLU A 231 8.65 11.98 -14.61
N SER A 232 9.39 12.11 -13.50
CA SER A 232 8.87 12.69 -12.26
C SER A 232 8.41 14.15 -12.43
N THR A 233 7.28 14.51 -11.80
CA THR A 233 6.82 15.92 -11.72
C THR A 233 7.92 16.83 -11.15
N PHE A 234 8.76 16.30 -10.24
CA PHE A 234 9.87 17.01 -9.61
C PHE A 234 11.25 16.53 -10.09
N LYS A 235 11.39 16.16 -11.37
CA LYS A 235 12.61 15.53 -11.94
C LYS A 235 13.97 16.18 -11.60
N ASN A 236 14.02 17.50 -11.41
CA ASN A 236 15.26 18.24 -11.08
C ASN A 236 15.35 18.64 -9.60
N MET A 237 14.60 17.98 -8.72
CA MET A 237 14.56 18.26 -7.29
C MET A 237 14.75 16.97 -6.48
N ALA A 238 15.15 17.13 -5.22
CA ALA A 238 15.10 16.08 -4.22
C ALA A 238 14.04 16.46 -3.18
N LEU A 239 13.20 15.50 -2.81
CA LEU A 239 12.19 15.65 -1.77
C LEU A 239 12.80 15.23 -0.43
N MET A 240 12.45 15.93 0.64
CA MET A 240 12.85 15.61 1.99
C MET A 240 11.71 15.94 2.94
N GLU A 241 11.33 14.98 3.78
CA GLU A 241 10.41 15.18 4.88
C GLU A 241 11.20 15.71 6.07
N VAL A 242 10.97 16.98 6.43
CA VAL A 242 11.63 17.64 7.58
C VAL A 242 10.80 17.48 8.85
N THR A 243 9.48 17.33 8.69
CA THR A 243 8.51 17.19 9.77
C THR A 243 7.39 16.29 9.31
N ARG A 244 6.95 15.37 10.18
CA ARG A 244 5.78 14.52 9.95
C ARG A 244 4.64 14.96 10.85
N GLY A 245 3.43 14.99 10.29
CA GLY A 245 2.26 15.53 10.99
C GLY A 245 2.26 17.07 11.05
N CYS A 246 1.22 17.62 11.68
CA CYS A 246 1.02 19.06 11.77
C CYS A 246 0.39 19.42 13.12
N ILE A 247 1.09 20.24 13.91
CA ILE A 247 0.58 20.73 15.20
C ILE A 247 -0.60 21.70 15.04
N TRP A 248 -0.81 22.24 13.84
CA TRP A 248 -1.85 23.20 13.56
C TRP A 248 -3.20 22.50 13.40
N ALA A 249 -4.13 22.84 14.29
CA ALA A 249 -5.49 22.29 14.35
C ALA A 249 -6.47 23.00 13.40
N CYS A 250 -6.05 23.34 12.18
CA CYS A 250 -6.90 24.02 11.21
C CYS A 250 -8.16 23.19 10.93
N ARG A 251 -9.36 23.76 11.14
CA ARG A 251 -10.65 23.05 11.06
C ARG A 251 -10.94 22.39 9.71
N PHE A 252 -10.27 22.82 8.65
CA PHE A 252 -10.43 22.32 7.29
C PHE A 252 -9.36 21.29 6.89
N CYS A 253 -8.29 21.13 7.68
CA CYS A 253 -7.12 20.36 7.26
C CYS A 253 -7.15 18.97 7.87
N THR A 254 -7.34 17.96 7.03
CA THR A 254 -7.38 16.55 7.47
C THR A 254 -6.10 16.13 8.19
N ALA A 255 -4.91 16.58 7.72
CA ALA A 255 -3.63 16.27 8.36
C ALA A 255 -3.60 16.66 9.85
N GLY A 256 -4.17 17.81 10.23
CA GLY A 256 -4.21 18.25 11.63
C GLY A 256 -5.13 17.42 12.54
N PHE A 257 -5.93 16.49 11.98
CA PHE A 257 -6.82 15.60 12.73
C PHE A 257 -6.37 14.15 12.66
N ILE A 258 -6.00 13.64 11.49
CA ILE A 258 -5.55 12.27 11.37
C ILE A 258 -4.25 12.08 12.15
N TYR A 259 -3.34 13.05 12.20
CA TYR A 259 -2.09 12.89 12.93
C TYR A 259 -2.20 13.15 14.46
N ARG A 260 -3.40 13.12 15.08
CA ARG A 260 -3.54 13.42 16.52
C ARG A 260 -3.36 12.20 17.44
N PRO A 261 -2.74 12.34 18.63
CA PRO A 261 -2.05 13.53 19.10
C PRO A 261 -0.81 13.80 18.24
N PRO A 262 -0.54 15.06 17.86
CA PRO A 262 0.60 15.41 17.02
C PRO A 262 1.92 15.27 17.78
#